data_AF-A0A0K1JXJ2-F1
#
_entry.id   AF-A0A0K1JXJ2-F1
#
_cell.length_a   1.000
_cell.length_b   1.000
_cell.length_c   1.000
_cell.angle_alpha   90.00
_cell.angle_beta   90.00
_cell.angle_gamma   90.00
#
_symmetry.space_group_name_H-M   'P 1'
#
loop_
_entity.id
_entity.type
_entity.pdbx_description
1 polymer ?
#
loop_
_entity_poly.entity_id
_entity_poly.type
_entity_poly.pdbx_seq_one_letter_code
_entity_poly.pdbx_strand_id
1 'polypeptide(L)'
;MAVLQDDGRAALAEAVKSRPIHLAWGTGDSAWDSKAVPEPNNAATLVAEIGRRVATEVRFVKPDENGEISVVSGRYTVSETPTKWLLTRFVFDFLDAPASQLREVGIFLGTVVKPELPPGQRYFVPADIVHPGKLYALERFEKTVRSPSIRQTFEYVLPF
;
A
#
# COMPACT_ATOMS: atom_id res chain seq x y z
N MET A 1 24.75 23.15 1.17
CA MET A 1 23.82 22.06 1.56
C MET A 1 23.45 21.31 0.29
N ALA A 2 23.52 19.98 0.28
CA ALA A 2 23.08 19.20 -0.88
C ALA A 2 21.55 19.20 -0.97
N VAL A 3 21.00 19.32 -2.18
CA VAL A 3 19.56 19.26 -2.45
C VAL A 3 19.27 17.97 -3.20
N LEU A 4 18.19 17.28 -2.83
CA LEU A 4 17.80 16.04 -3.49
C LEU A 4 17.39 16.31 -4.95
N GLN A 5 18.05 15.64 -5.88
CA GLN A 5 17.81 15.82 -7.31
C GLN A 5 16.68 14.90 -7.78
N ASP A 6 15.84 15.39 -8.69
CA ASP A 6 14.70 14.63 -9.21
C ASP A 6 15.10 13.35 -9.93
N ASP A 7 16.26 13.35 -10.59
CA ASP A 7 16.85 12.16 -11.22
C ASP A 7 17.18 11.06 -10.19
N GLY A 8 17.80 11.45 -9.07
CA GLY A 8 18.07 10.52 -7.97
C GLY A 8 16.79 9.98 -7.32
N ARG A 9 15.72 10.79 -7.27
CA ARG A 9 14.41 10.38 -6.77
C ARG A 9 13.71 9.42 -7.73
N ALA A 10 13.84 9.64 -9.04
CA ALA A 10 13.37 8.72 -10.06
C ALA A 10 14.07 7.35 -9.95
N ALA A 11 15.39 7.34 -9.74
CA ALA A 11 16.14 6.10 -9.50
C ALA A 11 15.66 5.35 -8.23
N LEU A 12 15.29 6.07 -7.16
CA LEU A 12 14.66 5.45 -5.98
C LEU A 12 13.30 4.84 -6.31
N ALA A 13 12.47 5.53 -7.09
CA ALA A 13 11.19 5.00 -7.53
C ALA A 13 11.34 3.72 -8.38
N GLU A 14 12.35 3.66 -9.27
CA GLU A 14 12.69 2.44 -10.03
C GLU A 14 13.10 1.29 -9.11
N ALA A 15 13.98 1.57 -8.14
CA ALA A 15 14.40 0.59 -7.15
C ALA A 15 13.23 0.06 -6.31
N VAL A 16 12.23 0.90 -6.01
CA VAL A 16 11.03 0.45 -5.30
C VAL A 16 10.09 -0.35 -6.22
N LYS A 17 9.87 0.10 -7.45
CA LYS A 17 9.01 -0.60 -8.43
C LYS A 17 9.50 -2.02 -8.75
N SER A 18 10.81 -2.25 -8.72
CA SER A 18 11.42 -3.57 -8.96
C SER A 18 11.28 -4.57 -7.80
N ARG A 19 10.73 -4.14 -6.66
CA ARG A 19 10.57 -4.96 -5.45
C ARG A 19 9.10 -5.30 -5.20
N PRO A 20 8.79 -6.37 -4.43
CA PRO A 20 7.42 -6.65 -4.03
C PRO A 20 6.83 -5.48 -3.23
N ILE A 21 5.70 -4.94 -3.69
CA ILE A 21 4.91 -3.92 -3.00
C ILE A 21 3.61 -4.56 -2.54
N HIS A 22 3.31 -4.46 -1.25
CA HIS A 22 2.08 -4.99 -0.68
C HIS A 22 1.31 -3.89 0.04
N LEU A 23 -0.03 -3.97 0.03
CA LEU A 23 -0.86 -3.28 1.00
C LEU A 23 -1.34 -4.29 2.03
N ALA A 24 -1.05 -4.05 3.30
CA ALA A 24 -1.61 -4.80 4.41
C ALA A 24 -2.76 -4.03 5.03
N TRP A 25 -3.67 -4.75 5.67
CA TRP A 25 -4.72 -4.17 6.52
C TRP A 25 -4.61 -4.69 7.95
N GLY A 26 -4.99 -3.85 8.90
CA GLY A 26 -5.00 -4.17 10.33
C GLY A 26 -6.38 -3.97 10.92
N THR A 27 -6.71 -4.75 11.95
CA THR A 27 -7.92 -4.47 12.74
C THR A 27 -7.80 -3.17 13.51
N GLY A 28 -6.58 -2.69 13.74
CA GLY A 28 -6.30 -1.56 14.60
C GLY A 28 -6.71 -1.83 16.05
N ASP A 29 -6.90 -0.75 16.79
CA ASP A 29 -7.46 -0.75 18.14
C ASP A 29 -8.90 -0.20 18.11
N SER A 30 -9.84 -0.91 18.73
CA SER A 30 -11.24 -0.46 18.82
C SER A 30 -11.41 0.83 19.62
N ALA A 31 -10.44 1.20 20.47
CA ALA A 31 -10.45 2.49 21.16
C ALA A 31 -10.45 3.68 20.19
N TRP A 32 -9.89 3.51 18.98
CA TRP A 32 -9.83 4.56 17.96
C TRP A 32 -11.21 4.97 17.42
N ASP A 33 -12.22 4.08 17.54
CA ASP A 33 -13.60 4.37 17.09
C ASP A 33 -14.23 5.51 17.90
N SER A 34 -13.82 5.66 19.16
CA SER A 34 -14.32 6.70 20.06
C SER A 34 -13.50 8.00 20.00
N LYS A 35 -12.26 7.92 19.50
CA LYS A 35 -11.32 9.03 19.44
C LYS A 35 -10.29 8.75 18.35
N ALA A 36 -10.28 9.60 17.32
CA ALA A 36 -9.27 9.54 16.29
C ALA A 36 -7.86 9.65 16.91
N VAL A 37 -6.97 8.74 16.51
CA VAL A 37 -5.57 8.72 16.94
C VAL A 37 -4.70 8.93 15.70
N PRO A 38 -3.86 9.98 15.66
CA PRO A 38 -3.01 10.24 14.51
C PRO A 38 -2.02 9.10 14.28
N GLU A 39 -1.64 8.91 13.02
CA GLU A 39 -0.65 7.93 12.61
C GLU A 39 0.72 8.25 13.21
N PRO A 40 1.41 7.26 13.82
CA PRO A 40 2.79 7.44 14.23
C PRO A 40 3.73 7.54 13.01
N ASN A 41 4.81 8.31 13.14
CA ASN A 41 5.85 8.43 12.11
C ASN A 41 7.01 7.42 12.28
N ASN A 42 6.91 6.52 13.25
CA ASN A 42 7.95 5.54 13.61
C ASN A 42 7.42 4.09 13.70
N ALA A 43 6.21 3.83 13.21
CA ALA A 43 5.69 2.47 13.14
C ALA A 43 6.51 1.61 12.17
N ALA A 44 6.73 0.35 12.53
CA ALA A 44 7.36 -0.66 11.68
C ALA A 44 6.36 -1.72 11.18
N THR A 45 5.14 -1.75 11.75
CA THR A 45 4.08 -2.74 11.48
C THR A 45 2.72 -2.12 11.76
N LEU A 46 1.65 -2.79 11.30
CA LEU A 46 0.26 -2.50 11.69
C LEU A 46 -0.06 -3.09 13.07
N VAL A 47 -1.07 -2.53 13.73
CA VAL A 47 -1.73 -3.10 14.90
C VAL A 47 -2.66 -4.23 14.45
N ALA A 48 -2.31 -5.45 14.83
CA ALA A 48 -3.05 -6.67 14.49
C ALA A 48 -3.32 -6.79 12.98
N GLU A 49 -2.23 -6.90 12.22
CA GLU A 49 -2.28 -7.19 10.78
C GLU A 49 -3.08 -8.48 10.51
N ILE A 50 -4.02 -8.41 9.57
CA ILE A 50 -4.86 -9.55 9.17
C ILE A 50 -4.28 -10.26 7.95
N GLY A 51 -3.64 -9.48 7.07
CA GLY A 51 -2.98 -9.97 5.89
C GLY A 51 -2.69 -8.84 4.91
N ARG A 52 -2.06 -9.20 3.80
CA ARG A 52 -1.55 -8.26 2.82
C ARG A 52 -1.66 -8.78 1.41
N ARG A 53 -1.88 -7.86 0.47
CA ARG A 53 -2.04 -8.18 -0.95
C ARG A 53 -0.98 -7.51 -1.80
N VAL A 54 -0.45 -8.24 -2.77
CA VAL A 54 0.47 -7.70 -3.80
C VAL A 54 -0.22 -6.57 -4.58
N ALA A 55 0.51 -5.51 -4.89
CA ALA A 55 0.07 -4.47 -5.83
C ALA A 55 -0.44 -5.10 -7.13
N THR A 56 -1.65 -4.71 -7.54
CA THR A 56 -2.29 -5.14 -8.78
C THR A 56 -1.69 -4.42 -9.98
N GLU A 57 -1.34 -3.15 -9.80
CA GLU A 57 -0.67 -2.33 -10.80
C GLU A 57 0.32 -1.37 -10.13
N VAL A 58 1.47 -1.18 -10.78
CA VAL A 58 2.51 -0.23 -10.36
C VAL A 58 3.03 0.51 -11.59
N ARG A 59 2.81 1.83 -11.68
CA ARG A 59 3.18 2.65 -12.85
C ARG A 59 3.89 3.94 -12.44
N PHE A 60 4.82 4.40 -13.27
CA PHE A 60 5.35 5.75 -13.12
C PHE A 60 4.28 6.74 -13.56
N VAL A 61 4.19 7.85 -12.85
CA VAL A 61 3.22 8.91 -13.12
C VAL A 61 3.86 10.28 -12.97
N LYS A 62 3.22 11.30 -13.51
CA LYS A 62 3.60 12.71 -13.29
C LYS A 62 2.36 13.51 -12.93
N PRO A 63 2.47 14.52 -12.05
CA PRO A 63 1.38 15.45 -11.77
C PRO A 63 0.87 16.08 -13.06
N ASP A 64 -0.45 16.13 -13.20
CA ASP A 64 -1.14 16.67 -14.36
C ASP A 64 -2.54 17.10 -13.92
N GLU A 65 -2.84 18.41 -13.95
CA GLU A 65 -4.13 18.94 -13.53
C GLU A 65 -5.31 18.37 -14.34
N ASN A 66 -5.06 17.95 -15.58
CA ASN A 66 -6.05 17.33 -16.46
C ASN A 66 -5.91 15.80 -16.52
N GLY A 67 -5.07 15.22 -15.66
CA GLY A 67 -4.80 13.80 -15.65
C GLY A 67 -6.02 12.95 -15.28
N GLU A 68 -6.06 11.75 -15.86
CA GLU A 68 -7.14 10.77 -15.67
C GLU A 68 -7.08 10.09 -14.30
N ILE A 69 -5.88 9.97 -13.72
CA ILE A 69 -5.69 9.34 -12.41
C ILE A 69 -5.96 10.40 -11.34
N SER A 70 -7.07 10.24 -10.61
CA SER A 70 -7.46 11.14 -9.52
C SER A 70 -7.32 10.43 -8.18
N VAL A 71 -6.37 10.87 -7.37
CA VAL A 71 -6.18 10.42 -5.98
C VAL A 71 -6.26 11.61 -5.03
N VAL A 72 -6.31 11.36 -3.72
CA VAL A 72 -6.42 12.44 -2.71
C VAL A 72 -5.26 13.45 -2.82
N SER A 73 -4.06 13.00 -3.23
CA SER A 73 -2.89 13.87 -3.38
C SER A 73 -2.86 14.71 -4.67
N GLY A 74 -3.82 14.53 -5.59
CA GLY A 74 -3.92 15.28 -6.83
C GLY A 74 -4.23 14.43 -8.06
N ARG A 75 -4.08 15.04 -9.23
CA ARG A 75 -4.27 14.40 -10.53
C ARG A 75 -2.96 14.08 -11.21
N TYR A 76 -2.93 12.95 -11.91
CA TYR A 76 -1.72 12.40 -12.51
C TYR A 76 -2.01 11.75 -13.87
N THR A 77 -0.98 11.70 -14.70
CA THR A 77 -0.96 10.97 -15.99
C THR A 77 0.16 9.94 -15.97
N VAL A 78 -0.04 8.79 -16.62
CA VAL A 78 0.97 7.73 -16.72
C VAL A 78 2.20 8.24 -17.48
N SER A 79 3.38 7.82 -17.03
CA SER A 79 4.66 8.08 -17.67
C SER A 79 5.32 6.78 -18.10
N GLU A 80 5.87 6.74 -19.31
CA GLU A 80 6.68 5.62 -19.81
C GLU A 80 8.12 5.70 -19.29
N THR A 81 8.60 6.92 -19.02
CA THR A 81 9.91 7.15 -18.40
C THR A 81 9.79 7.14 -16.87
N PRO A 82 10.84 6.68 -16.16
CA PRO A 82 10.91 6.80 -14.71
C PRO A 82 10.67 8.22 -14.22
N THR A 83 9.90 8.33 -13.14
CA THR A 83 9.66 9.59 -12.43
C THR A 83 9.77 9.35 -10.93
N LYS A 84 9.86 10.44 -10.17
CA LYS A 84 9.83 10.40 -8.69
C LYS A 84 8.46 10.07 -8.07
N TRP A 85 7.47 9.70 -8.88
CA TRP A 85 6.13 9.35 -8.41
C TRP A 85 5.69 7.99 -8.95
N LEU A 86 5.17 7.16 -8.04
CA LEU A 86 4.75 5.81 -8.36
C LEU A 86 3.28 5.61 -7.99
N LEU A 87 2.42 5.40 -8.98
CA LEU A 87 1.08 4.89 -8.75
C LEU A 87 1.17 3.44 -8.29
N THR A 88 0.48 3.13 -7.20
CA THR A 88 0.27 1.78 -6.71
C THR A 88 -1.23 1.55 -6.54
N ARG A 89 -1.75 0.51 -7.19
CA ARG A 89 -3.15 0.08 -7.07
C ARG A 89 -3.21 -1.30 -6.45
N PHE A 90 -4.08 -1.48 -5.48
CA PHE A 90 -4.33 -2.74 -4.80
C PHE A 90 -5.80 -3.07 -4.92
N VAL A 91 -6.13 -4.24 -5.48
CA VAL A 91 -7.53 -4.68 -5.61
C VAL A 91 -7.71 -5.96 -4.82
N PHE A 92 -8.26 -5.83 -3.61
CA PHE A 92 -8.59 -6.97 -2.76
C PHE A 92 -9.75 -7.78 -3.35
N ASP A 93 -9.62 -9.09 -3.28
CA ASP A 93 -10.62 -10.02 -3.77
C ASP A 93 -11.76 -10.19 -2.75
N PHE A 94 -12.87 -10.77 -3.19
CA PHE A 94 -14.07 -10.97 -2.38
C PHE A 94 -13.79 -11.71 -1.05
N LEU A 95 -12.94 -12.73 -1.11
CA LEU A 95 -12.61 -13.59 0.03
C LEU A 95 -11.35 -13.15 0.78
N ASP A 96 -10.77 -12.00 0.44
CA ASP A 96 -9.67 -11.45 1.22
C ASP A 96 -10.27 -10.86 2.53
N ALA A 97 -9.95 -11.52 3.66
CA ALA A 97 -10.37 -11.19 5.03
C ALA A 97 -11.88 -10.90 5.19
N PRO A 98 -12.79 -11.84 4.86
CA PRO A 98 -14.23 -11.61 4.91
C PRO A 98 -14.68 -11.28 6.34
N ALA A 99 -15.65 -10.37 6.48
CA ALA A 99 -16.23 -9.90 7.75
C ALA A 99 -15.24 -9.28 8.75
N SER A 100 -13.98 -9.05 8.35
CA SER A 100 -12.98 -8.40 9.19
C SER A 100 -13.32 -6.92 9.39
N GLN A 101 -13.10 -6.44 10.61
CA GLN A 101 -13.21 -5.02 10.96
C GLN A 101 -11.85 -4.36 10.77
N LEU A 102 -11.75 -3.43 9.83
CA LEU A 102 -10.51 -2.75 9.45
C LEU A 102 -10.50 -1.32 9.98
N ARG A 103 -9.33 -0.85 10.41
CA ARG A 103 -9.12 0.54 10.85
C ARG A 103 -7.85 1.17 10.31
N GLU A 104 -6.96 0.37 9.73
CA GLU A 104 -5.73 0.87 9.16
C GLU A 104 -5.25 0.02 7.99
N VAL A 105 -4.46 0.65 7.13
CA VAL A 105 -3.73 0.02 6.05
C VAL A 105 -2.29 0.50 6.02
N GLY A 106 -1.38 -0.35 5.54
CA GLY A 106 0.03 -0.03 5.42
C GLY A 106 0.62 -0.51 4.12
N ILE A 107 1.43 0.33 3.47
CA ILE A 107 2.19 -0.05 2.28
C ILE A 107 3.53 -0.60 2.72
N PHE A 108 3.82 -1.86 2.36
CA PHE A 108 5.05 -2.55 2.67
C PHE A 108 5.90 -2.74 1.41
N LEU A 109 7.18 -2.40 1.50
CA LEU A 109 8.16 -2.55 0.43
C LEU A 109 9.12 -3.69 0.72
N GLY A 110 9.33 -4.58 -0.25
CA GLY A 110 10.29 -5.67 -0.16
C GLY A 110 9.88 -6.79 0.80
N THR A 111 8.58 -7.09 0.90
CA THR A 111 8.08 -8.28 1.60
C THR A 111 8.68 -9.55 0.99
N VAL A 112 9.07 -10.50 1.83
CA VAL A 112 9.48 -11.86 1.44
C VAL A 112 8.45 -12.84 1.98
N VAL A 113 7.81 -13.57 1.08
CA VAL A 113 6.83 -14.61 1.40
C VAL A 113 7.49 -15.99 1.39
N LYS A 114 6.84 -16.96 2.02
CA LYS A 114 7.28 -18.36 2.03
C LYS A 114 7.36 -18.94 0.60
N PRO A 115 8.43 -19.65 0.23
CA PRO A 115 8.61 -20.19 -1.12
C PRO A 115 7.64 -21.32 -1.48
N GLU A 116 7.07 -22.00 -0.48
CA GLU A 116 6.14 -23.13 -0.65
C GLU A 116 4.69 -22.72 -0.98
N LEU A 117 4.40 -21.41 -1.02
CA LEU A 117 3.05 -20.93 -1.28
C LEU A 117 2.61 -21.20 -2.72
N PRO A 118 1.31 -21.49 -2.95
CA PRO A 118 0.75 -21.71 -4.28
C PRO A 118 1.14 -20.61 -5.29
N PRO A 119 1.57 -20.99 -6.51
CA PRO A 119 1.79 -20.04 -7.60
C PRO A 119 0.53 -19.21 -7.88
N GLY A 120 0.72 -17.90 -8.07
CA GLY A 120 -0.38 -16.98 -8.36
C GLY A 120 -1.17 -16.52 -7.13
N GLN A 121 -0.86 -17.01 -5.92
CA GLN A 121 -1.40 -16.42 -4.70
C GLN A 121 -0.96 -14.95 -4.59
N ARG A 122 -1.92 -14.07 -4.34
CA ARG A 122 -1.67 -12.62 -4.22
C ARG A 122 -1.98 -12.04 -2.85
N TYR A 123 -2.73 -12.77 -2.01
CA TYR A 123 -3.08 -12.39 -0.65
C TYR A 123 -2.42 -13.34 0.33
N PHE A 124 -1.78 -12.78 1.36
CA PHE A 124 -0.94 -13.51 2.30
C PHE A 124 -1.34 -13.14 3.73
N VAL A 125 -1.51 -14.14 4.59
CA VAL A 125 -1.70 -13.91 6.03
C VAL A 125 -0.34 -13.70 6.71
N PRO A 126 -0.25 -13.14 7.92
CA PRO A 126 1.03 -12.92 8.60
C PRO A 126 1.90 -14.20 8.71
N ALA A 127 1.28 -15.37 8.85
CA ALA A 127 1.98 -16.65 8.90
C ALA A 127 2.67 -17.05 7.57
N ASP A 128 2.29 -16.44 6.45
CA ASP A 128 2.88 -16.68 5.12
C ASP A 128 4.15 -15.84 4.88
N ILE A 129 4.45 -14.90 5.78
CA ILE A 129 5.50 -13.91 5.62
C ILE A 129 6.78 -14.34 6.34
N VAL A 130 7.89 -14.40 5.61
CA VAL A 130 9.24 -14.64 6.17
C VAL A 130 9.86 -13.34 6.65
N HIS A 131 9.76 -12.29 5.83
CA HIS A 131 10.23 -10.94 6.19
C HIS A 131 9.17 -9.92 5.78
N PRO A 132 8.69 -9.07 6.72
CA PRO A 132 7.58 -8.14 6.45
C PRO A 132 7.94 -7.01 5.49
N GLY A 133 9.23 -6.82 5.20
CA GLY A 133 9.73 -5.70 4.41
C GLY A 133 9.88 -4.46 5.27
N LYS A 134 9.65 -3.29 4.68
CA LYS A 134 9.63 -1.99 5.39
C LYS A 134 8.28 -1.33 5.20
N LEU A 135 7.65 -0.90 6.29
CA LEU A 135 6.46 -0.06 6.26
C LEU A 135 6.85 1.31 5.72
N TYR A 136 6.24 1.70 4.60
CA TYR A 136 6.52 2.94 3.88
C TYR A 136 5.51 4.03 4.20
N ALA A 137 4.23 3.68 4.20
CA ALA A 137 3.12 4.58 4.53
C ALA A 137 2.08 3.83 5.35
N LEU A 138 1.43 4.56 6.26
CA LEU A 138 0.38 4.08 7.15
C LEU A 138 -0.77 5.07 7.06
N GLU A 139 -1.99 4.55 7.01
CA GLU A 139 -3.22 5.34 7.03
C GLU A 139 -4.19 4.68 8.01
N ARG A 140 -4.79 5.50 8.89
CA ARG A 140 -5.90 5.10 9.75
C ARG A 140 -7.19 5.71 9.23
N PHE A 141 -8.25 4.93 9.27
CA PHE A 141 -9.58 5.33 8.81
C PHE A 141 -10.66 4.81 9.76
N GLU A 142 -11.87 5.36 9.61
CA GLU A 142 -13.04 4.92 10.39
C GLU A 142 -13.31 3.44 10.17
N LYS A 143 -13.71 2.75 11.24
CA LYS A 143 -14.01 1.31 11.21
C LYS A 143 -14.83 0.94 9.97
N THR A 144 -14.24 0.10 9.14
CA THR A 144 -14.87 -0.43 7.91
C THR A 144 -14.95 -1.95 8.00
N VAL A 145 -16.10 -2.54 7.65
CA VAL A 145 -16.28 -4.00 7.67
C VAL A 145 -16.14 -4.56 6.26
N ARG A 146 -15.30 -5.59 6.11
CA ARG A 146 -15.12 -6.27 4.83
C ARG A 146 -16.36 -7.05 4.43
N SER A 147 -16.86 -6.76 3.23
CA SER A 147 -17.96 -7.47 2.61
C SER A 147 -17.45 -8.48 1.58
N PRO A 148 -17.90 -9.75 1.61
CA PRO A 148 -17.56 -10.75 0.61
C PRO A 148 -18.25 -10.50 -0.74
N SER A 149 -19.11 -9.49 -0.86
CA SER A 149 -19.78 -9.10 -2.11
C SER A 149 -19.10 -7.93 -2.81
N ILE A 150 -18.03 -7.36 -2.23
CA ILE A 150 -17.38 -6.15 -2.73
C ILE A 150 -15.87 -6.36 -2.83
N ARG A 151 -15.32 -6.10 -4.02
CA ARG A 151 -13.88 -5.91 -4.20
C ARG A 151 -13.52 -4.49 -3.80
N GLN A 152 -12.56 -4.37 -2.89
CA GLN A 152 -12.11 -3.09 -2.40
C GLN A 152 -10.81 -2.70 -3.08
N THR A 153 -10.78 -1.49 -3.63
CA THR A 153 -9.62 -0.96 -4.34
C THR A 153 -9.01 0.18 -3.53
N PHE A 154 -7.69 0.16 -3.40
CA PHE A 154 -6.91 1.26 -2.86
C PHE A 154 -5.93 1.76 -3.92
N GLU A 155 -5.80 3.07 -4.03
CA GLU A 155 -4.90 3.74 -4.97
C GLU A 155 -4.10 4.82 -4.26
N TYR A 156 -2.78 4.75 -4.41
CA TYR A 156 -1.85 5.72 -3.85
C TYR A 156 -0.83 6.14 -4.89
N VAL A 157 -0.44 7.42 -4.86
CA VAL A 157 0.74 7.91 -5.56
C VAL A 157 1.83 8.17 -4.53
N LEU A 158 2.91 7.39 -4.59
CA LEU A 158 4.03 7.46 -3.66
C LEU A 158 5.09 8.43 -4.19
N PRO A 159 5.45 9.48 -3.43
CA PRO A 159 6.53 10.39 -3.79
C PRO A 159 7.87 9.90 -3.23
N PHE A 160 8.90 9.80 -4.07
CA PHE A 160 10.30 9.55 -3.70
C PHE A 160 11.08 10.84 -3.80
#